data_AF-A0A3P7CNQ8-F1
#
_entry.id   AF-A0A3P7CNQ8-F1
#
_cell.length_a   1.000
_cell.length_b   1.000
_cell.length_c   1.000
_cell.angle_alpha   90.00
_cell.angle_beta   90.00
_cell.angle_gamma   90.00
#
_symmetry.space_group_name_H-M   'P 1'
#
loop_
_entity.id
_entity.type
_entity.pdbx_description
1 polymer ?
#
loop_
_entity_poly.entity_id
_entity_poly.type
_entity_poly.pdbx_seq_one_letter_code
_entity_poly.pdbx_strand_id
1 'polypeptide(L)'
;MSTYAGIFKVRFWIDGAWTEVVVDDLLPCINGRLICPHSSRSDEFWPSILLKAYAKLLGGYDRLESVRLEDVLLDFTGCVLDSLCFSPLTSATDLSSVQMFETLTQALAENSLVILCTKPQIGKAADGSGDRSGPTASASDQADLLFDELCAPRSLGPIDPETGLCSNFGYLLTKTCLMPRDPSIMGSIVSAFKRAQDCPPRDRLLRLRSLFAASTSTLSYGEWKGAYSDGSKRAQDSPPRDRLLRLRSLFAASTSTLSYGEWKGAYSDGSKNFSGALICRSPKTGIFNAWQLSDFHGEWHSVRSGGSLRFRDTFLHNPQYTFELTKDTDEEVLVSLTRKHHWDTVSKTIVHDTSAPPIGFALLKVEKNRQVRVHLMSNSKLIYVHEAKMHRAIFGRFTLARGRYVLIPFLEEPLQEAAYILRLYLPKFVDARYVPDVCMHPSNSFDC
;
A
#
# COMPACT_ATOMS: atom_id res chain seq x y z
N MET A 1 0.97 46.20 1.17
CA MET A 1 0.61 45.55 2.45
C MET A 1 0.90 44.07 2.29
N SER A 2 1.68 43.50 3.19
CA SER A 2 1.93 42.06 3.19
C SER A 2 0.61 41.34 3.48
N THR A 3 0.20 40.45 2.58
CA THR A 3 -0.97 39.56 2.74
C THR A 3 -0.70 38.42 3.74
N TYR A 4 0.47 38.42 4.37
CA TYR A 4 0.88 37.42 5.35
C TYR A 4 0.20 37.66 6.71
N ALA A 5 -0.44 36.63 7.23
CA ALA A 5 -1.10 36.64 8.54
C ALA A 5 -0.63 35.52 9.48
N GLY A 6 0.48 34.84 9.16
CA GLY A 6 1.00 33.73 9.99
C GLY A 6 0.07 32.52 10.08
N ILE A 7 -0.82 32.34 9.10
CA ILE A 7 -1.87 31.31 9.10
C ILE A 7 -1.77 30.46 7.83
N PHE A 8 -1.81 29.13 8.03
CA PHE A 8 -1.71 28.15 6.96
C PHE A 8 -2.88 27.16 7.05
N LYS A 9 -3.34 26.72 5.87
CA LYS A 9 -4.37 25.70 5.73
C LYS A 9 -3.78 24.50 5.01
N VAL A 10 -3.97 23.33 5.60
CA VAL A 10 -3.55 22.03 5.07
C VAL A 10 -4.79 21.15 4.92
N ARG A 11 -4.81 20.26 3.92
CA ARG A 11 -5.93 19.33 3.70
C ARG A 11 -5.43 17.90 3.82
N PHE A 12 -6.15 17.09 4.58
CA PHE A 12 -5.94 15.66 4.73
C PHE A 12 -7.19 14.90 4.29
N TRP A 13 -7.03 13.74 3.69
CA TRP A 13 -8.10 12.84 3.32
C TRP A 13 -8.49 11.96 4.51
N ILE A 14 -9.54 12.33 5.23
CA ILE A 14 -9.96 11.63 6.44
C ILE A 14 -11.35 11.03 6.21
N ASP A 15 -11.47 9.73 6.42
CA ASP A 15 -12.73 8.98 6.35
C ASP A 15 -13.58 9.30 5.10
N GLY A 16 -12.91 9.49 3.97
CA GLY A 16 -13.53 9.69 2.66
C GLY A 16 -13.82 11.13 2.26
N ALA A 17 -13.39 12.11 3.05
CA ALA A 17 -13.52 13.52 2.73
C ALA A 17 -12.22 14.29 2.99
N TRP A 18 -11.99 15.34 2.19
CA TRP A 18 -10.91 16.28 2.46
C TRP A 18 -11.27 17.15 3.67
N THR A 19 -10.55 16.94 4.76
CA THR A 19 -10.65 17.69 6.02
C THR A 19 -9.59 18.79 6.05
N GLU A 20 -10.02 20.02 6.31
CA GLU A 20 -9.13 21.18 6.38
C GLU A 20 -8.63 21.37 7.82
N VAL A 21 -7.32 21.50 7.97
CA VAL A 21 -6.67 21.80 9.25
C VAL A 21 -5.93 23.13 9.13
N VAL A 22 -6.25 24.05 10.03
CA VAL A 22 -5.65 25.38 10.09
C VAL A 22 -4.64 25.44 11.23
N VAL A 23 -3.44 25.91 10.93
CA VAL A 23 -2.33 26.07 11.88
C VAL A 23 -1.64 27.41 11.70
N ASP A 24 -1.06 27.93 12.77
CA ASP A 24 -0.15 29.07 12.73
C ASP A 24 1.29 28.62 12.38
N ASP A 25 2.20 29.58 12.24
CA ASP A 25 3.61 29.41 11.87
C ASP A 25 4.57 29.19 13.05
N LEU A 26 4.08 29.08 14.29
CA LEU A 26 4.93 28.80 15.45
C LEU A 26 5.36 27.33 15.42
N LEU A 27 6.65 27.10 15.17
CA LEU A 27 7.23 25.76 15.05
C LEU A 27 8.12 25.43 16.27
N PRO A 28 8.12 24.15 16.74
CA PRO A 28 9.00 23.72 17.81
C PRO A 28 10.49 23.83 17.45
N CYS A 29 11.26 24.52 18.29
CA CYS A 29 12.69 24.74 18.12
C CYS A 29 13.45 24.45 19.42
N ILE A 30 14.64 23.84 19.32
CA ILE A 30 15.64 23.75 20.40
C ILE A 30 16.86 24.57 19.97
N ASN A 31 17.30 25.51 20.80
CA ASN A 31 18.45 26.37 20.53
C ASN A 31 18.37 27.08 19.16
N GLY A 32 17.17 27.53 18.77
CA GLY A 32 16.92 28.19 17.49
C GLY A 32 16.94 27.26 16.27
N ARG A 33 17.04 25.93 16.45
CA ARG A 33 16.96 24.94 15.37
C ARG A 33 15.63 24.20 15.42
N LEU A 34 15.00 24.06 14.26
CA LEU A 34 13.77 23.27 14.10
C LEU A 34 14.00 21.81 14.46
N ILE A 35 13.10 21.25 15.26
CA ILE A 35 13.10 19.83 15.63
C ILE A 35 12.33 19.00 14.58
N CYS A 36 11.32 19.62 13.96
CA CYS A 36 10.50 19.00 12.93
C CYS A 36 11.28 18.77 11.62
N PRO A 37 10.77 17.88 10.74
CA PRO A 37 11.26 17.76 9.38
C PRO A 37 11.26 19.13 8.70
N HIS A 38 12.40 19.50 8.13
CA HIS A 38 12.61 20.76 7.44
C HIS A 38 13.33 20.48 6.12
N SER A 39 13.15 21.38 5.16
CA SER A 39 13.89 21.30 3.90
C SER A 39 15.37 21.61 4.14
N SER A 40 16.23 21.10 3.27
CA SER A 40 17.64 21.55 3.22
C SER A 40 17.75 23.02 2.82
N ARG A 41 16.69 23.57 2.20
CA ARG A 41 16.57 24.98 1.87
C ARG A 41 15.95 25.74 3.04
N SER A 42 16.63 26.79 3.51
CA SER A 42 16.22 27.58 4.68
C SER A 42 14.98 28.44 4.46
N ASP A 43 14.50 28.58 3.22
CA ASP A 43 13.29 29.31 2.83
C ASP A 43 12.04 28.42 2.72
N GLU A 44 12.16 27.11 2.96
CA GLU A 44 11.05 26.15 2.81
C GLU A 44 10.60 25.56 4.16
N PHE A 45 9.46 26.06 4.67
CA PHE A 45 8.88 25.64 5.95
C PHE A 45 7.68 24.70 5.80
N TRP A 46 7.23 24.44 4.57
CA TRP A 46 6.03 23.63 4.31
C TRP A 46 6.07 22.21 4.91
N PRO A 47 7.22 21.48 5.00
CA PRO A 47 7.22 20.15 5.62
C PRO A 47 6.93 20.23 7.12
N SER A 48 7.46 21.25 7.80
CA SER A 48 7.24 21.47 9.23
C SER A 48 5.80 21.88 9.52
N ILE A 49 5.22 22.74 8.67
CA ILE A 49 3.82 23.17 8.76
C ILE A 49 2.87 21.99 8.50
N LEU A 50 3.17 21.17 7.49
CA LEU A 50 2.42 19.94 7.17
C LEU A 50 2.41 18.98 8.36
N LEU A 51 3.60 18.73 8.94
CA LEU A 51 3.70 17.87 10.13
C LEU A 51 2.91 18.46 11.31
N LYS A 52 3.00 19.78 11.55
CA LYS A 52 2.24 20.46 12.62
C LYS A 52 0.74 20.28 12.45
N ALA A 53 0.24 20.45 11.22
CA ALA A 53 -1.18 20.27 10.94
C ALA A 53 -1.62 18.82 11.17
N TYR A 54 -0.79 17.85 10.80
CA TYR A 54 -1.09 16.44 11.07
C TYR A 54 -1.01 16.10 12.57
N ALA A 55 -0.01 16.60 13.29
CA ALA A 55 0.10 16.46 14.74
C ALA A 55 -1.13 17.04 15.45
N LYS A 56 -1.62 18.20 15.02
CA LYS A 56 -2.86 18.80 15.54
C LYS A 56 -4.07 17.90 15.32
N LEU A 57 -4.18 17.27 14.15
CA LEU A 57 -5.28 16.34 13.83
C LEU A 57 -5.26 15.10 14.75
N LEU A 58 -4.07 14.63 15.11
CA LEU A 58 -3.86 13.49 16.01
C LEU A 58 -3.89 13.87 17.50
N GLY A 59 -4.00 15.16 17.83
CA GLY A 59 -4.03 15.67 19.21
C GLY A 59 -2.67 15.95 19.86
N GLY A 60 -1.57 15.85 19.12
CA GLY A 60 -0.24 16.20 19.61
C GLY A 60 0.91 15.64 18.77
N TYR A 61 2.11 16.16 19.00
CA TYR A 61 3.34 15.65 18.36
C TYR A 61 3.76 14.29 18.92
N ASP A 62 3.44 14.00 20.18
CA ASP A 62 3.65 12.71 20.85
C ASP A 62 2.94 11.55 20.14
N ARG A 63 1.80 11.85 19.51
CA ARG A 63 0.99 10.85 18.80
C ARG A 63 1.56 10.45 17.45
N LEU A 64 2.45 11.25 16.86
CA LEU A 64 3.10 10.92 15.58
C LEU A 64 3.92 9.64 15.66
N GLU A 65 4.50 9.35 16.81
CA GLU A 65 5.26 8.12 17.06
C GLU A 65 4.39 6.86 17.09
N SER A 66 3.06 6.99 17.04
CA SER A 66 2.15 5.84 16.98
C SER A 66 1.58 5.59 15.58
N VAL A 67 1.84 6.48 14.62
CA VAL A 67 1.18 6.41 13.31
C VAL A 67 1.92 5.46 12.38
N ARG A 68 1.16 4.58 11.74
CA ARG A 68 1.66 3.63 10.75
C ARG A 68 1.83 4.31 9.39
N LEU A 69 2.81 3.87 8.60
CA LEU A 69 3.14 4.52 7.32
C LEU A 69 1.97 4.47 6.32
N GLU A 70 1.25 3.35 6.27
CA GLU A 70 0.05 3.16 5.47
C GLU A 70 -1.03 4.20 5.77
N ASP A 71 -1.21 4.55 7.04
CA ASP A 71 -2.24 5.48 7.47
C ASP A 71 -1.90 6.90 7.05
N VAL A 72 -0.63 7.28 7.20
CA VAL A 72 -0.12 8.57 6.69
C VAL A 72 -0.31 8.67 5.19
N LEU A 73 0.02 7.62 4.43
CA LEU A 73 -0.12 7.63 2.97
C LEU A 73 -1.58 7.79 2.54
N LEU A 74 -2.49 7.06 3.17
CA LEU A 74 -3.93 7.18 2.93
C LEU A 74 -4.44 8.58 3.28
N ASP A 75 -4.07 9.10 4.45
CA ASP A 75 -4.52 10.39 4.95
C ASP A 75 -3.95 11.55 4.12
N PHE A 76 -2.78 11.41 3.51
CA PHE A 76 -2.14 12.47 2.74
C PHE A 76 -2.59 12.49 1.28
N THR A 77 -2.98 11.34 0.73
CA THR A 77 -3.23 11.20 -0.71
C THR A 77 -4.67 10.88 -1.06
N GLY A 78 -5.41 10.23 -0.15
CA GLY A 78 -6.71 9.64 -0.44
C GLY A 78 -6.69 8.51 -1.47
N CYS A 79 -5.49 7.96 -1.75
CA CYS A 79 -5.31 6.87 -2.69
C CYS A 79 -5.91 5.55 -2.18
N VAL A 80 -5.98 4.57 -3.06
CA VAL A 80 -6.15 3.17 -2.70
C VAL A 80 -4.78 2.57 -2.41
N LEU A 81 -4.61 2.03 -1.22
CA LEU A 81 -3.33 1.45 -0.80
C LEU A 81 -3.32 -0.06 -1.05
N ASP A 82 -2.35 -0.50 -1.84
CA ASP A 82 -2.07 -1.90 -2.16
C ASP A 82 -0.74 -2.31 -1.51
N SER A 83 -0.75 -3.42 -0.75
CA SER A 83 0.39 -3.90 0.02
C SER A 83 0.93 -5.20 -0.58
N LEU A 84 2.22 -5.21 -0.95
CA LEU A 84 2.91 -6.39 -1.45
C LEU A 84 3.96 -6.86 -0.44
N CYS A 85 3.81 -8.08 0.09
CA CYS A 85 4.80 -8.70 0.95
C CYS A 85 5.83 -9.48 0.11
N PHE A 86 7.11 -9.29 0.41
CA PHE A 86 8.20 -10.08 -0.17
C PHE A 86 8.49 -11.27 0.76
N SER A 87 7.92 -12.44 0.44
CA SER A 87 8.22 -13.65 1.19
C SER A 87 9.71 -14.03 1.07
N PRO A 88 10.34 -14.55 2.14
CA PRO A 88 11.70 -15.06 2.06
C PRO A 88 11.72 -16.21 1.04
N LEU A 89 12.42 -15.99 -0.09
CA LEU A 89 12.60 -16.99 -1.14
C LEU A 89 13.53 -18.10 -0.63
N THR A 90 13.03 -18.97 0.23
CA THR A 90 13.73 -20.20 0.61
C THR A 90 13.36 -21.38 -0.30
N SER A 91 12.29 -21.28 -1.11
CA SER A 91 11.93 -22.32 -2.09
C SER A 91 10.98 -21.92 -3.23
N ALA A 92 10.58 -20.65 -3.35
CA ALA A 92 9.59 -20.22 -4.36
C ALA A 92 10.23 -19.85 -5.71
N THR A 93 9.69 -20.44 -6.78
CA THR A 93 10.10 -20.39 -8.20
C THR A 93 10.27 -18.98 -8.77
N ASP A 94 11.13 -18.85 -9.80
CA ASP A 94 11.38 -17.64 -10.61
C ASP A 94 10.11 -16.85 -10.96
N LEU A 95 8.98 -17.53 -11.15
CA LEU A 95 7.69 -16.97 -11.55
C LEU A 95 7.12 -15.94 -10.54
N SER A 96 7.19 -16.20 -9.24
CA SER A 96 6.67 -15.26 -8.22
C SER A 96 7.45 -13.94 -8.22
N SER A 97 8.77 -14.05 -8.35
CA SER A 97 9.70 -12.93 -8.49
C SER A 97 9.40 -12.10 -9.76
N VAL A 98 9.02 -12.79 -10.84
CA VAL A 98 8.63 -12.16 -12.11
C VAL A 98 7.35 -11.36 -11.95
N GLN A 99 6.31 -11.97 -11.37
CA GLN A 99 4.99 -11.37 -11.17
C GLN A 99 5.05 -10.13 -10.27
N MET A 100 5.83 -10.19 -9.19
CA MET A 100 6.03 -9.03 -8.31
C MET A 100 6.68 -7.86 -9.04
N PHE A 101 7.74 -8.11 -9.82
CA PHE A 101 8.39 -7.06 -10.60
C PHE A 101 7.46 -6.47 -11.68
N GLU A 102 6.65 -7.31 -12.33
CA GLU A 102 5.64 -6.85 -13.28
C GLU A 102 4.59 -5.97 -12.60
N THR A 103 4.14 -6.36 -11.40
CA THR A 103 3.20 -5.56 -10.60
C THR A 103 3.78 -4.19 -10.25
N LEU A 104 5.05 -4.12 -9.83
CA LEU A 104 5.73 -2.85 -9.55
C LEU A 104 5.88 -1.99 -10.82
N THR A 105 6.22 -2.62 -11.94
CA THR A 105 6.37 -1.93 -13.23
C THR A 105 5.03 -1.38 -13.72
N GLN A 106 3.96 -2.18 -13.58
CA GLN A 106 2.61 -1.76 -13.89
C GLN A 106 2.16 -0.61 -12.99
N ALA A 107 2.43 -0.68 -11.68
CA ALA A 107 2.10 0.39 -10.75
C ALA A 107 2.77 1.73 -11.14
N LEU A 108 4.05 1.70 -11.54
CA LEU A 108 4.74 2.89 -12.05
C LEU A 108 4.15 3.39 -13.38
N ALA A 109 3.76 2.49 -14.29
CA ALA A 109 3.10 2.85 -15.55
C ALA A 109 1.71 3.49 -15.32
N GLU A 110 1.03 3.09 -14.26
CA GLU A 110 -0.23 3.68 -13.78
C GLU A 110 -0.01 5.03 -13.04
N ASN A 111 1.24 5.53 -12.95
CA ASN A 111 1.65 6.70 -12.17
C ASN A 111 1.32 6.59 -10.67
N SER A 112 1.35 5.37 -10.12
CA SER A 112 1.17 5.14 -8.68
C SER A 112 2.45 5.46 -7.92
N LEU A 113 2.32 5.94 -6.69
CA LEU A 113 3.45 6.12 -5.79
C LEU A 113 3.81 4.77 -5.17
N VAL A 114 5.07 4.35 -5.26
CA VAL A 114 5.53 3.04 -4.79
C VAL A 114 6.67 3.20 -3.80
N ILE A 115 6.48 2.70 -2.58
CA ILE A 115 7.46 2.80 -1.49
C ILE A 115 7.88 1.39 -1.09
N LEU A 116 9.16 1.08 -1.26
CA LEU A 116 9.74 -0.17 -0.78
C LEU A 116 10.27 0.02 0.63
N CYS A 117 9.95 -0.92 1.51
CA CYS A 117 10.28 -0.80 2.93
C CYS A 117 11.29 -1.89 3.33
N THR A 118 12.41 -1.47 3.93
CA THR A 118 13.54 -2.35 4.28
C THR A 118 13.26 -3.21 5.50
N LYS A 119 13.74 -4.46 5.51
CA LYS A 119 13.54 -5.37 6.64
C LYS A 119 14.02 -4.75 7.96
N PRO A 120 13.31 -5.00 9.07
CA PRO A 120 13.87 -4.72 10.38
C PRO A 120 15.12 -5.59 10.54
N GLN A 121 16.25 -4.99 10.93
CA GLN A 121 17.39 -5.76 11.41
C GLN A 121 16.94 -6.43 12.70
N ILE A 122 16.51 -7.69 12.62
CA ILE A 122 16.57 -8.57 13.79
C ILE A 122 18.06 -8.79 14.01
N GLY A 123 18.67 -7.88 14.78
CA GLY A 123 20.06 -8.00 15.17
C GLY A 123 20.30 -9.42 15.69
N LYS A 124 21.45 -9.98 15.29
CA LYS A 124 22.09 -11.19 15.81
C LYS A 124 21.36 -11.75 17.04
N ALA A 125 20.84 -12.97 16.90
CA ALA A 125 20.42 -13.80 18.01
C ALA A 125 21.31 -13.49 19.22
N ALA A 126 20.71 -12.88 20.25
CA ALA A 126 21.27 -12.97 21.57
C ALA A 126 21.27 -14.47 21.88
N ASP A 127 22.47 -15.04 21.94
CA ASP A 127 22.70 -16.33 22.55
C ASP A 127 22.00 -16.35 23.92
N GLY A 128 21.20 -17.38 24.16
CA GLY A 128 20.79 -17.76 25.51
C GLY A 128 19.27 -17.80 25.76
N SER A 129 18.72 -19.00 25.63
CA SER A 129 17.59 -19.57 26.40
C SER A 129 16.23 -18.87 26.36
N GLY A 130 15.25 -19.54 25.76
CA GLY A 130 13.84 -19.22 25.91
C GLY A 130 12.94 -20.11 25.06
N ASP A 131 12.59 -21.26 25.60
CA ASP A 131 11.67 -22.26 25.05
C ASP A 131 10.33 -21.61 24.60
N ARG A 132 9.99 -21.71 23.32
CA ARG A 132 8.66 -21.38 22.79
C ARG A 132 8.23 -22.38 21.74
N SER A 133 7.59 -23.45 22.21
CA SER A 133 6.66 -24.25 21.44
C SER A 133 5.37 -23.45 21.19
N GLY A 134 5.28 -22.82 20.03
CA GLY A 134 4.05 -22.24 19.46
C GLY A 134 3.80 -22.81 18.06
N PRO A 135 2.57 -22.73 17.53
CA PRO A 135 2.22 -23.39 16.27
C PRO A 135 3.10 -22.86 15.13
N THR A 136 3.64 -23.76 14.32
CA THR A 136 4.45 -23.45 13.14
C THR A 136 3.61 -22.67 12.14
N ALA A 137 3.73 -21.35 12.13
CA ALA A 137 3.08 -20.48 11.15
C ALA A 137 3.61 -20.77 9.74
N SER A 138 2.77 -20.65 8.72
CA SER A 138 3.18 -20.85 7.32
C SER A 138 4.23 -19.80 6.93
N ALA A 139 5.03 -20.08 5.89
CA ALA A 139 5.98 -19.10 5.36
C ALA A 139 5.31 -17.81 4.84
N SER A 140 4.05 -17.87 4.41
CA SER A 140 3.21 -16.71 4.07
C SER A 140 2.90 -15.87 5.31
N ASP A 141 2.44 -16.51 6.38
CA ASP A 141 2.01 -15.86 7.61
C ASP A 141 3.20 -15.18 8.29
N GLN A 142 4.38 -15.78 8.21
CA GLN A 142 5.62 -15.18 8.72
C GLN A 142 6.03 -13.93 7.92
N ALA A 143 5.81 -13.92 6.60
CA ALA A 143 6.09 -12.76 5.76
C ALA A 143 5.09 -11.62 5.99
N ASP A 144 3.82 -11.95 6.19
CA ASP A 144 2.77 -10.99 6.54
C ASP A 144 3.01 -10.39 7.93
N LEU A 145 3.39 -11.20 8.93
CA LEU A 145 3.79 -10.69 10.25
C LEU A 145 5.00 -9.76 10.19
N LEU A 146 6.01 -10.10 9.37
CA LEU A 146 7.17 -9.24 9.14
C LEU A 146 6.80 -7.91 8.45
N PHE A 147 5.79 -7.92 7.58
CA PHE A 147 5.30 -6.72 6.92
C PHE A 147 4.40 -5.87 7.84
N ASP A 148 3.58 -6.51 8.67
CA ASP A 148 2.80 -5.86 9.72
C ASP A 148 3.70 -5.14 10.71
N GLU A 149 4.84 -5.75 11.07
CA GLU A 149 5.88 -5.17 11.90
C GLU A 149 6.65 -4.01 11.24
N LEU A 150 6.81 -4.06 9.92
CA LEU A 150 7.56 -3.06 9.15
C LEU A 150 6.82 -1.72 9.06
N CYS A 151 5.52 -1.83 8.85
CA CYS A 151 4.60 -0.71 8.76
C CYS A 151 4.26 -0.12 10.14
N ALA A 152 4.62 -0.83 11.22
CA ALA A 152 4.47 -0.34 12.58
C ALA A 152 5.39 0.86 12.83
N PRO A 153 4.95 1.82 13.65
CA PRO A 153 5.77 2.96 14.00
C PRO A 153 7.04 2.51 14.73
N ARG A 154 8.21 2.83 14.16
CA ARG A 154 9.51 2.51 14.74
C ARG A 154 10.51 3.61 14.46
N SER A 155 11.49 3.74 15.33
CA SER A 155 12.66 4.58 15.10
C SER A 155 13.48 4.03 13.92
N LEU A 156 14.09 4.96 13.18
CA LEU A 156 15.05 4.65 12.12
C LEU A 156 16.15 3.72 12.66
N GLY A 157 16.35 2.59 11.99
CA GLY A 157 17.37 1.62 12.37
C GLY A 157 18.75 1.96 11.83
N PRO A 158 19.79 1.20 12.21
CA PRO A 158 21.16 1.45 11.76
C PRO A 158 21.29 1.25 10.24
N ILE A 159 22.31 1.87 9.67
CA ILE A 159 22.74 1.63 8.29
C ILE A 159 23.51 0.32 8.25
N ASP A 160 23.08 -0.60 7.39
CA ASP A 160 23.85 -1.81 7.12
C ASP A 160 25.15 -1.45 6.38
N PRO A 161 26.33 -1.76 6.94
CA PRO A 161 27.61 -1.41 6.32
C PRO A 161 27.85 -2.11 4.97
N GLU A 162 27.26 -3.29 4.75
CA GLU A 162 27.46 -4.07 3.52
C GLU A 162 26.59 -3.54 2.37
N THR A 163 25.29 -3.36 2.62
CA THR A 163 24.35 -2.89 1.60
C THR A 163 24.30 -1.36 1.49
N GLY A 164 24.62 -0.65 2.58
CA GLY A 164 24.42 0.78 2.72
C GLY A 164 22.96 1.20 2.94
N LEU A 165 22.03 0.24 3.07
CA LEU A 165 20.61 0.52 3.28
C LEU A 165 20.31 0.83 4.75
N CYS A 166 19.36 1.73 4.97
CA CYS A 166 18.83 2.02 6.31
C CYS A 166 17.75 1.01 6.66
N SER A 167 17.79 0.51 7.88
CA SER A 167 16.78 -0.41 8.42
C SER A 167 15.54 0.36 8.86
N ASN A 168 14.35 -0.23 8.76
CA ASN A 168 13.07 0.44 9.06
C ASN A 168 12.87 1.74 8.25
N PHE A 169 13.24 1.72 6.95
CA PHE A 169 13.16 2.91 6.10
C PHE A 169 12.43 2.64 4.79
N GLY A 170 11.65 3.63 4.36
CA GLY A 170 10.92 3.63 3.10
C GLY A 170 11.71 4.31 1.98
N TYR A 171 11.98 3.57 0.92
CA TYR A 171 12.65 4.05 -0.29
C TYR A 171 11.62 4.23 -1.41
N LEU A 172 11.65 5.39 -2.06
CA LEU A 172 10.76 5.68 -3.18
C LEU A 172 11.24 4.99 -4.45
N LEU A 173 10.39 4.14 -5.04
CA LEU A 173 10.64 3.58 -6.37
C LEU A 173 10.27 4.60 -7.44
N THR A 174 11.23 4.94 -8.27
CA THR A 174 11.08 5.95 -9.33
C THR A 174 11.05 5.33 -10.73
N LYS A 175 11.67 4.17 -10.93
CA LYS A 175 11.72 3.50 -12.24
C LYS A 175 12.05 2.01 -12.12
N THR A 176 11.54 1.22 -13.04
CA THR A 176 11.97 -0.17 -13.26
C THR A 176 12.62 -0.31 -14.64
N CYS A 177 13.51 -1.28 -14.81
CA CYS A 177 14.19 -1.55 -16.08
C CYS A 177 14.50 -3.05 -16.22
N LEU A 178 14.23 -3.63 -17.39
CA LEU A 178 14.65 -4.97 -17.74
C LEU A 178 15.97 -4.90 -18.51
N MET A 179 17.01 -5.60 -18.01
CA MET A 179 18.30 -5.66 -18.69
C MET A 179 18.33 -6.85 -19.67
N PRO A 180 18.53 -6.62 -20.99
CA PRO A 180 18.62 -7.71 -21.97
C PRO A 180 19.91 -8.53 -21.81
N ARG A 181 19.87 -9.81 -22.23
CA ARG A 181 21.02 -10.75 -22.22
C ARG A 181 22.19 -10.28 -23.09
N ASP A 182 21.89 -9.79 -24.28
CA ASP A 182 22.88 -9.17 -25.16
C ASP A 182 22.80 -7.63 -25.03
N PRO A 183 23.87 -6.96 -24.57
CA PRO A 183 23.99 -5.52 -24.55
C PRO A 183 23.93 -4.79 -25.89
N SER A 184 24.17 -5.51 -26.99
CA SER A 184 24.37 -4.90 -28.30
C SER A 184 23.07 -4.27 -28.85
N ILE A 185 23.18 -3.23 -29.68
CA ILE A 185 22.01 -2.57 -30.30
C ILE A 185 21.17 -3.60 -31.07
N MET A 186 21.83 -4.43 -31.86
CA MET A 186 21.21 -5.53 -32.60
C MET A 186 20.58 -6.56 -31.66
N GLY A 187 21.25 -6.94 -30.57
CA GLY A 187 20.71 -7.87 -29.57
C GLY A 187 19.49 -7.33 -28.83
N SER A 188 19.45 -6.03 -28.52
CA SER A 188 18.30 -5.36 -27.89
C SER A 188 17.09 -5.25 -28.83
N ILE A 189 17.34 -4.98 -30.13
CA ILE A 189 16.30 -4.93 -31.17
C ILE A 189 15.77 -6.34 -31.42
N VAL A 190 16.65 -7.33 -31.60
CA VAL A 190 16.28 -8.74 -31.81
C VAL A 190 15.53 -9.31 -30.61
N SER A 191 15.88 -8.92 -29.37
CA SER A 191 15.12 -9.33 -28.18
C SER A 191 13.79 -8.61 -28.02
N ALA A 192 13.66 -7.36 -28.50
CA ALA A 192 12.38 -6.65 -28.55
C ALA A 192 11.39 -7.25 -29.58
N PHE A 193 11.90 -7.91 -30.63
CA PHE A 193 11.09 -8.59 -31.65
C PHE A 193 10.83 -10.08 -31.36
N LYS A 194 11.47 -10.68 -30.34
CA LYS A 194 11.19 -12.04 -29.87
C LYS A 194 10.10 -12.02 -28.80
N ARG A 195 9.30 -13.09 -28.69
CA ARG A 195 8.32 -13.19 -27.59
C ARG A 195 9.09 -13.20 -26.27
N ALA A 196 8.56 -12.50 -25.25
CA ALA A 196 9.20 -12.39 -23.93
C ALA A 196 9.52 -13.74 -23.25
N GLN A 197 8.84 -14.81 -23.66
CA GLN A 197 9.09 -16.19 -23.23
C GLN A 197 10.40 -16.80 -23.80
N ASP A 198 10.89 -16.32 -24.95
CA ASP A 198 12.00 -16.95 -25.68
C ASP A 198 13.40 -16.41 -25.30
N CYS A 199 13.46 -15.34 -24.51
CA CYS A 199 14.72 -14.71 -24.06
C CYS A 199 14.55 -14.12 -22.64
N PRO A 200 14.86 -14.89 -21.57
CA PRO A 200 14.76 -14.35 -20.21
C PRO A 200 15.70 -13.15 -20.06
N PRO A 201 15.28 -12.03 -19.43
CA PRO A 201 16.16 -10.90 -19.18
C PRO A 201 17.37 -11.33 -18.35
N ARG A 202 18.51 -10.64 -18.53
CA ARG A 202 19.73 -10.88 -17.76
C ARG A 202 19.56 -10.52 -16.30
N ASP A 203 18.99 -9.34 -16.05
CA ASP A 203 18.75 -8.79 -14.72
C ASP A 203 17.49 -7.92 -14.76
N ARG A 204 16.78 -7.82 -13.63
CA ARG A 204 15.68 -6.89 -13.42
C ARG A 204 16.17 -5.80 -12.47
N LEU A 205 16.12 -4.54 -12.88
CA LEU A 205 16.64 -3.41 -12.12
C LEU A 205 15.51 -2.52 -11.62
N LEU A 206 15.62 -2.05 -10.39
CA LEU A 206 14.80 -0.95 -9.85
C LEU A 206 15.66 0.31 -9.70
N ARG A 207 15.03 1.48 -9.65
CA ARG A 207 15.65 2.75 -9.28
C ARG A 207 14.96 3.30 -8.05
N LEU A 208 15.65 3.25 -6.92
CA LEU A 208 15.15 3.74 -5.65
C LEU A 208 15.78 5.10 -5.32
N ARG A 209 15.02 5.95 -4.64
CA ARG A 209 15.46 7.24 -4.15
C ARG A 209 15.32 7.26 -2.63
N SER A 210 16.40 7.59 -1.93
CA SER A 210 16.35 7.92 -0.50
C SER A 210 15.65 9.27 -0.32
N LEU A 211 14.73 9.36 0.64
CA LEU A 211 14.02 10.59 0.98
C LEU A 211 14.86 11.52 1.89
N PHE A 212 15.90 10.98 2.54
CA PHE A 212 16.87 11.76 3.30
C PHE A 212 18.16 11.92 2.49
N ALA A 213 18.29 13.06 1.79
CA ALA A 213 19.58 13.51 1.30
C ALA A 213 20.17 14.45 2.36
N ALA A 214 21.08 13.95 3.20
CA ALA A 214 21.81 14.82 4.12
C ALA A 214 22.63 15.85 3.32
N SER A 215 22.56 17.13 3.69
CA SER A 215 23.22 18.22 2.96
C SER A 215 24.74 18.26 3.16
N THR A 216 25.30 17.37 3.98
CA THR A 216 26.75 17.26 4.18
C THR A 216 27.36 16.41 3.07
N SER A 217 28.23 17.04 2.27
CA SER A 217 28.92 16.50 1.09
C SER A 217 29.75 15.22 1.28
N THR A 218 29.76 14.63 2.48
CA THR A 218 30.59 13.49 2.85
C THR A 218 29.81 12.26 3.32
N LEU A 219 28.51 12.36 3.61
CA LEU A 219 27.69 11.22 4.03
C LEU A 219 26.29 11.31 3.41
N SER A 220 26.12 10.58 2.31
CA SER A 220 24.81 10.23 1.80
C SER A 220 24.19 9.14 2.69
N TYR A 221 23.12 9.50 3.40
CA TYR A 221 22.44 8.58 4.30
C TYR A 221 21.61 7.56 3.48
N GLY A 222 21.89 6.27 3.67
CA GLY A 222 21.15 5.20 3.01
C GLY A 222 21.49 4.95 1.54
N GLU A 223 22.68 5.35 1.08
CA GLU A 223 23.15 5.08 -0.29
C GLU A 223 23.63 3.64 -0.48
N TRP A 224 23.24 3.04 -1.61
CA TRP A 224 23.56 1.66 -1.93
C TRP A 224 25.00 1.44 -2.34
N LYS A 225 25.64 0.49 -1.66
CA LYS A 225 27.05 0.11 -1.88
C LYS A 225 27.22 -1.19 -2.66
N GLY A 226 26.12 -1.89 -2.95
CA GLY A 226 26.14 -3.19 -3.64
C GLY A 226 26.26 -3.10 -5.17
N ALA A 227 25.87 -4.19 -5.86
CA ALA A 227 25.98 -4.30 -7.32
C ALA A 227 25.20 -3.18 -8.04
N TYR A 228 25.79 -2.64 -9.12
CA TYR A 228 25.26 -1.51 -9.91
C TYR A 228 25.27 -0.13 -9.21
N SER A 229 25.89 -0.02 -8.02
CA SER A 229 26.27 1.27 -7.43
C SER A 229 27.35 1.99 -8.26
N ASP A 230 27.43 3.31 -8.12
CA ASP A 230 28.32 4.19 -8.89
C ASP A 230 29.83 3.83 -8.76
N GLY A 231 30.20 3.04 -7.75
CA GLY A 231 31.56 2.53 -7.52
C GLY A 231 31.78 1.02 -7.76
N SER A 232 30.76 0.25 -8.15
CA SER A 232 30.87 -1.23 -8.20
C SER A 232 31.63 -1.75 -9.43
N LYS A 233 32.46 -2.80 -9.24
CA LYS A 233 33.16 -3.51 -10.34
C LYS A 233 32.21 -4.01 -11.43
N ARG A 234 30.98 -4.40 -11.07
CA ARG A 234 29.95 -4.86 -12.01
C ARG A 234 29.35 -3.74 -12.87
N ALA A 235 29.42 -2.49 -12.42
CA ALA A 235 29.16 -1.31 -13.27
C ALA A 235 30.34 -1.04 -14.22
N GLN A 236 31.57 -1.32 -13.79
CA GLN A 236 32.82 -1.11 -14.53
C GLN A 236 33.12 -2.22 -15.58
N ASP A 237 32.70 -3.46 -15.34
CA ASP A 237 32.84 -4.61 -16.27
C ASP A 237 31.86 -4.58 -17.46
N SER A 238 31.10 -3.49 -17.62
CA SER A 238 30.23 -3.27 -18.77
C SER A 238 30.97 -2.47 -19.86
N PRO A 239 30.86 -2.83 -21.17
CA PRO A 239 31.74 -2.30 -22.20
C PRO A 239 31.63 -0.77 -22.38
N PRO A 240 32.72 -0.10 -22.81
CA PRO A 240 32.91 1.31 -22.54
C PRO A 240 32.18 2.24 -23.52
N ARG A 241 31.78 3.40 -22.96
CA ARG A 241 31.43 4.69 -23.59
C ARG A 241 30.01 4.97 -24.10
N ASP A 242 29.20 4.00 -24.54
CA ASP A 242 27.83 4.34 -25.02
C ASP A 242 26.72 4.07 -24.00
N ARG A 243 27.00 3.33 -22.92
CA ARG A 243 25.96 2.81 -22.01
C ARG A 243 25.69 3.69 -20.80
N LEU A 244 26.69 4.40 -20.25
CA LEU A 244 26.44 5.37 -19.19
C LEU A 244 25.64 6.56 -19.71
N LEU A 245 25.85 6.93 -20.99
CA LEU A 245 25.07 7.93 -21.72
C LEU A 245 23.66 7.43 -22.08
N ARG A 246 23.45 6.12 -22.33
CA ARG A 246 22.12 5.55 -22.60
C ARG A 246 21.33 5.15 -21.35
N LEU A 247 21.98 4.71 -20.27
CA LEU A 247 21.36 4.62 -18.95
C LEU A 247 21.02 6.04 -18.50
N ARG A 248 21.94 7.01 -18.65
CA ARG A 248 21.57 8.42 -18.48
C ARG A 248 20.43 8.81 -19.41
N SER A 249 20.41 8.53 -20.70
CA SER A 249 19.30 8.96 -21.58
C SER A 249 17.97 8.25 -21.29
N LEU A 250 17.99 6.99 -20.87
CA LEU A 250 16.81 6.25 -20.41
C LEU A 250 16.34 6.79 -19.04
N PHE A 251 17.23 7.26 -18.16
CA PHE A 251 16.90 7.78 -16.83
C PHE A 251 16.79 9.33 -16.75
N ALA A 252 17.18 10.07 -17.79
CA ALA A 252 17.29 11.54 -17.84
C ALA A 252 16.21 12.22 -18.68
N ALA A 253 15.15 11.50 -19.07
CA ALA A 253 14.03 12.10 -19.78
C ALA A 253 13.14 13.00 -18.89
N SER A 254 13.52 13.26 -17.64
CA SER A 254 12.94 14.33 -16.83
C SER A 254 14.05 15.11 -16.13
N THR A 255 14.37 16.25 -16.75
CA THR A 255 14.99 17.47 -16.23
C THR A 255 15.68 17.46 -14.86
N SER A 256 16.89 18.03 -14.90
CA SER A 256 17.72 18.60 -13.83
C SER A 256 18.45 17.62 -12.89
N THR A 257 19.78 17.66 -13.02
CA THR A 257 20.81 17.42 -11.99
C THR A 257 20.64 16.15 -11.15
N LEU A 258 21.46 15.14 -11.46
CA LEU A 258 21.71 13.95 -10.63
C LEU A 258 21.91 14.36 -9.16
N SER A 259 20.89 14.20 -8.33
CA SER A 259 20.98 14.40 -6.90
C SER A 259 21.34 13.07 -6.24
N TYR A 260 22.36 13.10 -5.39
CA TYR A 260 22.76 12.09 -4.40
C TYR A 260 21.60 11.17 -3.93
N GLY A 261 21.89 9.87 -3.76
CA GLY A 261 20.92 8.90 -3.24
C GLY A 261 20.21 8.00 -4.26
N GLU A 262 20.80 7.76 -5.44
CA GLU A 262 20.17 6.94 -6.48
C GLU A 262 20.63 5.46 -6.44
N TRP A 263 19.69 4.57 -6.15
CA TRP A 263 19.89 3.12 -6.20
C TRP A 263 19.75 2.61 -7.63
N LYS A 264 20.66 1.75 -8.07
CA LYS A 264 20.44 0.78 -9.16
C LYS A 264 20.88 -0.55 -8.59
N GLY A 265 19.99 -1.54 -8.55
CA GLY A 265 20.32 -2.86 -8.02
C GLY A 265 19.44 -3.93 -8.65
N ALA A 266 19.92 -5.17 -8.59
CA ALA A 266 19.19 -6.32 -9.10
C ALA A 266 18.00 -6.65 -8.19
N TYR A 267 16.87 -7.03 -8.77
CA TYR A 267 15.67 -7.45 -8.05
C TYR A 267 15.93 -8.62 -7.09
N SER A 268 16.90 -9.49 -7.42
CA SER A 268 17.39 -10.58 -6.57
C SER A 268 18.00 -10.10 -5.24
N ASP A 269 18.51 -8.87 -5.20
CA ASP A 269 19.05 -8.24 -4.00
C ASP A 269 17.96 -7.44 -3.28
N GLY A 270 16.94 -6.96 -4.02
CA GLY A 270 15.75 -6.32 -3.48
C GLY A 270 14.91 -7.25 -2.59
N SER A 271 14.65 -8.49 -3.03
CA SER A 271 13.88 -9.46 -2.23
C SER A 271 14.58 -9.88 -0.93
N LYS A 272 15.91 -9.75 -0.87
CA LYS A 272 16.70 -10.07 0.32
C LYS A 272 16.63 -8.97 1.37
N ASN A 273 16.66 -7.71 0.95
CA ASN A 273 16.80 -6.57 1.85
C ASN A 273 15.47 -5.85 2.18
N PHE A 274 14.45 -6.02 1.34
CA PHE A 274 13.13 -5.40 1.53
C PHE A 274 12.10 -6.42 2.03
N SER A 275 11.24 -5.99 2.96
CA SER A 275 10.12 -6.81 3.46
C SER A 275 8.91 -6.76 2.52
N GLY A 276 8.75 -5.67 1.78
CA GLY A 276 7.61 -5.47 0.90
C GLY A 276 7.55 -4.07 0.29
N ALA A 277 6.45 -3.80 -0.41
CA ALA A 277 6.16 -2.52 -1.05
C ALA A 277 4.73 -2.05 -0.75
N LEU A 278 4.59 -0.75 -0.49
CA LEU A 278 3.32 -0.05 -0.43
C LEU A 278 3.09 0.69 -1.75
N ILE A 279 1.98 0.40 -2.41
CA ILE A 279 1.60 0.98 -3.70
C ILE A 279 0.35 1.84 -3.48
N CYS A 280 0.53 3.16 -3.59
CA CYS A 280 -0.54 4.13 -3.54
C CYS A 280 -1.13 4.32 -4.94
N ARG A 281 -2.21 3.61 -5.23
CA ARG A 281 -2.92 3.66 -6.51
C ARG A 281 -3.97 4.75 -6.48
N SER A 282 -4.08 5.53 -7.56
CA SER A 282 -5.17 6.48 -7.74
C SER A 282 -6.00 6.11 -8.97
N PRO A 283 -6.89 5.11 -8.88
CA PRO A 283 -7.74 4.74 -10.00
C PRO A 283 -8.55 5.96 -10.45
N LYS A 284 -8.35 6.39 -11.69
CA LYS A 284 -9.04 7.56 -12.22
C LYS A 284 -10.51 7.19 -12.43
N THR A 285 -11.41 7.98 -11.84
CA THR A 285 -12.86 7.80 -11.91
C THR A 285 -13.50 8.95 -12.68
N GLY A 286 -14.66 8.72 -13.29
CA GLY A 286 -15.42 9.75 -14.01
C GLY A 286 -15.71 9.41 -15.47
N ILE A 287 -16.44 10.29 -16.16
CA ILE A 287 -17.06 10.02 -17.48
C ILE A 287 -16.05 9.54 -18.53
N PHE A 288 -14.86 10.16 -18.55
CA PHE A 288 -13.79 9.84 -19.50
C PHE A 288 -12.81 8.78 -18.99
N ASN A 289 -12.89 8.40 -17.71
CA ASN A 289 -11.92 7.50 -17.08
C ASN A 289 -12.42 6.06 -17.03
N ALA A 290 -11.51 5.09 -16.85
CA ALA A 290 -11.83 3.67 -17.00
C ALA A 290 -12.77 3.12 -15.90
N TRP A 291 -12.79 3.74 -14.71
CA TRP A 291 -13.44 3.19 -13.53
C TRP A 291 -14.70 3.94 -13.12
N GLN A 292 -15.74 3.18 -12.77
CA GLN A 292 -16.91 3.64 -12.03
C GLN A 292 -16.72 3.32 -10.55
N LEU A 293 -16.81 4.33 -9.69
CA LEU A 293 -16.66 4.17 -8.25
C LEU A 293 -18.03 4.04 -7.58
N SER A 294 -18.24 2.93 -6.88
CA SER A 294 -19.30 2.82 -5.88
C SER A 294 -18.67 2.93 -4.49
N ASP A 295 -18.97 4.01 -3.78
CA ASP A 295 -18.47 4.30 -2.44
C ASP A 295 -19.57 4.03 -1.40
N PHE A 296 -19.27 3.23 -0.39
CA PHE A 296 -20.19 2.86 0.68
C PHE A 296 -19.58 3.14 2.04
N HIS A 297 -20.35 3.84 2.87
CA HIS A 297 -20.04 3.97 4.30
C HIS A 297 -20.89 2.99 5.07
N GLY A 298 -20.25 2.14 5.88
CA GLY A 298 -20.92 1.14 6.69
C GLY A 298 -20.33 1.03 8.07
N GLU A 299 -20.95 0.19 8.88
CA GLU A 299 -20.57 -0.08 10.26
C GLU A 299 -20.85 -1.55 10.60
N TRP A 300 -19.90 -2.17 11.29
CA TRP A 300 -20.14 -3.39 12.04
C TRP A 300 -20.55 -2.98 13.44
N HIS A 301 -21.74 -3.40 13.87
CA HIS A 301 -22.24 -3.20 15.21
C HIS A 301 -23.09 -4.40 15.61
N SER A 302 -22.98 -4.84 16.86
CA SER A 302 -23.84 -5.89 17.44
C SER A 302 -24.04 -7.11 16.49
N VAL A 303 -25.30 -7.47 16.20
CA VAL A 303 -25.70 -8.61 15.36
C VAL A 303 -25.23 -8.53 13.90
N ARG A 304 -24.79 -7.36 13.42
CA ARG A 304 -24.22 -7.19 12.06
C ARG A 304 -22.72 -7.48 11.98
N SER A 305 -22.10 -7.82 13.10
CA SER A 305 -20.70 -8.24 13.17
C SER A 305 -20.64 -9.77 13.25
N GLY A 306 -20.61 -10.39 12.07
CA GLY A 306 -20.71 -11.84 11.91
C GLY A 306 -19.40 -12.61 12.11
N GLY A 307 -18.27 -11.90 12.23
CA GLY A 307 -16.94 -12.51 12.26
C GLY A 307 -16.48 -13.02 10.89
N SER A 308 -15.28 -13.61 10.84
CA SER A 308 -14.70 -14.19 9.63
C SER A 308 -15.39 -15.50 9.20
N LEU A 309 -14.97 -16.08 8.08
CA LEU A 309 -15.48 -17.37 7.58
C LEU A 309 -15.31 -18.55 8.55
N ARG A 310 -14.49 -18.38 9.59
CA ARG A 310 -14.36 -19.33 10.70
C ARG A 310 -15.69 -19.52 11.43
N PHE A 311 -16.49 -18.45 11.51
CA PHE A 311 -17.80 -18.44 12.17
C PHE A 311 -18.92 -18.64 11.15
N ARG A 312 -19.07 -19.86 10.64
CA ARG A 312 -19.98 -20.17 9.51
C ARG A 312 -21.43 -19.76 9.74
N ASP A 313 -21.91 -19.83 10.99
CA ASP A 313 -23.30 -19.53 11.35
C ASP A 313 -23.57 -18.02 11.36
N THR A 314 -22.58 -17.22 11.77
CA THR A 314 -22.73 -15.77 11.93
C THR A 314 -22.15 -14.98 10.76
N PHE A 315 -21.24 -15.54 9.97
CA PHE A 315 -20.53 -14.86 8.87
C PHE A 315 -21.47 -14.12 7.91
N LEU A 316 -22.58 -14.75 7.54
CA LEU A 316 -23.56 -14.18 6.62
C LEU A 316 -24.44 -13.09 7.24
N HIS A 317 -24.19 -12.65 8.49
CA HIS A 317 -24.78 -11.46 9.11
C HIS A 317 -23.97 -10.18 8.83
N ASN A 318 -22.71 -10.31 8.39
CA ASN A 318 -21.89 -9.17 7.95
C ASN A 318 -22.52 -8.44 6.75
N PRO A 319 -22.40 -7.11 6.62
CA PRO A 319 -22.94 -6.35 5.49
C PRO A 319 -22.66 -6.99 4.13
N GLN A 320 -23.60 -6.89 3.17
CA GLN A 320 -23.45 -7.51 1.84
C GLN A 320 -23.64 -6.49 0.74
N TYR A 321 -22.76 -6.52 -0.26
CA TYR A 321 -22.77 -5.62 -1.40
C TYR A 321 -22.78 -6.42 -2.70
N THR A 322 -23.72 -6.15 -3.58
CA THR A 322 -23.85 -6.87 -4.86
C THR A 322 -23.47 -6.01 -6.04
N PHE A 323 -22.85 -6.61 -7.05
CA PHE A 323 -22.66 -6.01 -8.38
C PHE A 323 -22.77 -7.10 -9.46
N GLU A 324 -23.04 -6.69 -10.69
CA GLU A 324 -23.22 -7.60 -11.83
C GLU A 324 -22.35 -7.20 -13.01
N LEU A 325 -21.56 -8.15 -13.50
CA LEU A 325 -20.77 -8.03 -14.72
C LEU A 325 -21.55 -8.67 -15.85
N THR A 326 -21.92 -7.88 -16.85
CA THR A 326 -22.81 -8.31 -17.95
C THR A 326 -22.06 -8.73 -19.21
N LYS A 327 -20.84 -8.22 -19.41
CA LYS A 327 -20.02 -8.54 -20.58
C LYS A 327 -19.46 -9.96 -20.50
N ASP A 328 -19.30 -10.60 -21.65
CA ASP A 328 -18.73 -11.95 -21.76
C ASP A 328 -17.19 -11.97 -21.70
N THR A 329 -16.55 -10.80 -21.68
CA THR A 329 -15.11 -10.65 -21.43
C THR A 329 -14.83 -10.60 -19.94
N ASP A 330 -13.69 -11.14 -19.54
CA ASP A 330 -13.18 -10.96 -18.19
C ASP A 330 -12.90 -9.47 -17.92
N GLU A 331 -13.46 -8.94 -16.83
CA GLU A 331 -13.33 -7.53 -16.44
C GLU A 331 -12.56 -7.40 -15.13
N GLU A 332 -11.74 -6.35 -15.01
CA GLU A 332 -11.04 -6.05 -13.78
C GLU A 332 -11.95 -5.33 -12.77
N VAL A 333 -11.83 -5.69 -11.51
CA VAL A 333 -12.53 -5.11 -10.37
C VAL A 333 -11.52 -4.84 -9.26
N LEU A 334 -11.54 -3.62 -8.71
CA LEU A 334 -10.74 -3.27 -7.55
C LEU A 334 -11.63 -3.08 -6.33
N VAL A 335 -11.20 -3.62 -5.21
CA VAL A 335 -11.87 -3.51 -3.91
C VAL A 335 -10.91 -2.84 -2.96
N SER A 336 -11.37 -1.79 -2.28
CA SER A 336 -10.67 -1.18 -1.17
C SER A 336 -11.61 -1.12 0.02
N LEU A 337 -11.21 -1.75 1.13
CA LEU A 337 -11.91 -1.68 2.40
C LEU A 337 -11.02 -0.93 3.38
N THR A 338 -11.54 0.13 3.98
CA THR A 338 -10.82 0.97 4.94
C THR A 338 -11.64 1.15 6.19
N ARG A 339 -11.09 0.78 7.35
CA ARG A 339 -11.66 1.09 8.66
C ARG A 339 -11.53 2.59 8.92
N LYS A 340 -12.60 3.22 9.40
CA LYS A 340 -12.60 4.64 9.75
C LYS A 340 -11.77 4.91 11.00
N HIS A 341 -11.28 6.14 11.13
CA HIS A 341 -10.62 6.59 12.35
C HIS A 341 -11.60 6.64 13.53
N HIS A 342 -11.09 6.36 14.73
CA HIS A 342 -11.82 6.62 15.96
C HIS A 342 -11.61 8.08 16.36
N TRP A 343 -12.71 8.81 16.57
CA TRP A 343 -12.67 10.24 16.88
C TRP A 343 -13.00 10.48 18.35
N ASP A 344 -12.15 11.21 19.05
CA ASP A 344 -12.55 11.82 20.31
C ASP A 344 -13.43 13.04 20.01
N THR A 345 -14.70 12.95 20.40
CA THR A 345 -15.70 13.98 20.12
C THR A 345 -15.42 15.27 20.89
N VAL A 346 -14.73 15.19 22.04
CA VAL A 346 -14.46 16.35 22.90
C VAL A 346 -13.30 17.16 22.33
N SER A 347 -12.16 16.51 22.11
CA SER A 347 -10.95 17.16 21.57
C SER A 347 -10.99 17.37 20.05
N LYS A 348 -11.89 16.66 19.34
CA LYS A 348 -11.97 16.61 17.87
C LYS A 348 -10.67 16.12 17.23
N THR A 349 -10.00 15.19 17.90
CA THR A 349 -8.75 14.58 17.42
C THR A 349 -8.96 13.13 17.08
N ILE A 350 -8.15 12.62 16.16
CA ILE A 350 -8.08 11.20 15.84
C ILE A 350 -7.35 10.49 16.99
N VAL A 351 -7.98 9.47 17.55
CA VAL A 351 -7.41 8.63 18.59
C VAL A 351 -6.78 7.41 17.95
N HIS A 352 -5.51 7.16 18.29
CA HIS A 352 -4.85 5.93 17.90
C HIS A 352 -5.47 4.75 18.66
N ASP A 353 -6.09 3.82 17.93
CA ASP A 353 -6.67 2.60 18.49
C ASP A 353 -5.62 1.48 18.50
N THR A 354 -5.07 1.21 19.69
CA THR A 354 -4.07 0.17 19.91
C THR A 354 -4.63 -1.25 19.72
N SER A 355 -5.95 -1.43 19.79
CA SER A 355 -6.62 -2.73 19.75
C SER A 355 -7.64 -2.83 18.61
N ALA A 356 -7.40 -2.11 17.52
CA ALA A 356 -8.35 -2.03 16.43
C ALA A 356 -8.62 -3.40 15.78
N PRO A 357 -9.88 -3.78 15.54
CA PRO A 357 -10.24 -5.14 15.11
C PRO A 357 -9.77 -5.42 13.67
N PRO A 358 -9.15 -6.57 13.37
CA PRO A 358 -8.67 -6.88 12.02
C PRO A 358 -9.81 -6.90 11.01
N ILE A 359 -9.57 -6.38 9.81
CA ILE A 359 -10.57 -6.30 8.75
C ILE A 359 -10.24 -7.27 7.61
N GLY A 360 -11.27 -7.91 7.06
CA GLY A 360 -11.19 -8.80 5.90
C GLY A 360 -12.40 -8.61 4.98
N PHE A 361 -12.37 -9.22 3.80
CA PHE A 361 -13.57 -9.33 2.96
C PHE A 361 -13.59 -10.62 2.16
N ALA A 362 -14.79 -11.13 1.88
CA ALA A 362 -15.00 -12.27 1.01
C ALA A 362 -15.71 -11.86 -0.27
N LEU A 363 -15.32 -12.46 -1.38
CA LEU A 363 -15.96 -12.32 -2.68
C LEU A 363 -16.62 -13.65 -3.05
N LEU A 364 -17.94 -13.61 -3.23
CA LEU A 364 -18.78 -14.75 -3.59
C LEU A 364 -19.38 -14.53 -4.98
N LYS A 365 -19.49 -15.61 -5.77
CA LYS A 365 -20.29 -15.65 -6.99
C LYS A 365 -21.64 -16.30 -6.68
N VAL A 366 -22.72 -15.64 -7.09
CA VAL A 366 -24.09 -16.05 -6.78
C VAL A 366 -24.92 -16.22 -8.06
N GLU A 367 -26.15 -16.71 -7.90
CA GLU A 367 -27.07 -16.89 -9.01
C GLU A 367 -27.50 -15.55 -9.63
N LYS A 368 -27.71 -15.52 -10.95
CA LYS A 368 -28.02 -14.28 -11.70
C LYS A 368 -29.30 -13.57 -11.21
N ASN A 369 -30.29 -14.31 -10.74
CA ASN A 369 -31.59 -13.77 -10.33
C ASN A 369 -31.63 -13.29 -8.87
N ARG A 370 -30.50 -13.34 -8.13
CA ARG A 370 -30.49 -13.06 -6.70
C ARG A 370 -30.63 -11.56 -6.42
N GLN A 371 -31.78 -11.17 -5.88
CA GLN A 371 -32.07 -9.81 -5.43
C GLN A 371 -31.98 -9.64 -3.89
N VAL A 372 -31.86 -10.76 -3.17
CA VAL A 372 -31.88 -10.80 -1.70
C VAL A 372 -30.56 -11.27 -1.13
N ARG A 373 -30.36 -10.95 0.15
CA ARG A 373 -29.21 -11.34 0.97
C ARG A 373 -28.90 -12.83 0.85
N VAL A 374 -27.62 -13.17 0.87
CA VAL A 374 -27.16 -14.56 0.97
C VAL A 374 -27.36 -15.03 2.41
N HIS A 375 -28.17 -16.07 2.60
CA HIS A 375 -28.45 -16.69 3.90
C HIS A 375 -27.79 -18.07 4.05
N LEU A 376 -27.38 -18.68 2.94
CA LEU A 376 -26.80 -20.02 2.90
C LEU A 376 -25.56 -20.01 2.02
N MET A 377 -24.43 -20.43 2.58
CA MET A 377 -23.16 -20.52 1.84
C MET A 377 -23.22 -21.51 0.67
N SER A 378 -24.06 -22.55 0.75
CA SER A 378 -24.24 -23.56 -0.30
C SER A 378 -24.73 -23.00 -1.64
N ASN A 379 -25.40 -21.85 -1.61
CA ASN A 379 -25.98 -21.20 -2.79
C ASN A 379 -24.98 -20.24 -3.45
N SER A 380 -23.74 -20.22 -2.97
CA SER A 380 -22.70 -19.31 -3.43
C SER A 380 -21.41 -20.06 -3.66
N LYS A 381 -20.66 -19.66 -4.69
CA LYS A 381 -19.29 -20.12 -4.89
C LYS A 381 -18.34 -19.09 -4.30
N LEU A 382 -17.51 -19.50 -3.35
CA LEU A 382 -16.43 -18.67 -2.84
C LEU A 382 -15.38 -18.46 -3.94
N ILE A 383 -15.14 -17.20 -4.32
CA ILE A 383 -14.15 -16.83 -5.33
C ILE A 383 -12.83 -16.49 -4.66
N TYR A 384 -12.90 -15.65 -3.63
CA TYR A 384 -11.71 -15.17 -2.92
C TYR A 384 -12.06 -14.77 -1.48
N VAL A 385 -11.09 -14.91 -0.59
CA VAL A 385 -11.14 -14.40 0.77
C VAL A 385 -9.87 -13.59 0.97
N HIS A 386 -10.03 -12.31 1.28
CA HIS A 386 -8.96 -11.55 1.89
C HIS A 386 -9.01 -11.83 3.39
N GLU A 387 -7.98 -12.51 3.90
CA GLU A 387 -7.84 -12.79 5.32
C GLU A 387 -7.83 -11.50 6.15
N ALA A 388 -8.26 -11.60 7.40
CA ALA A 388 -8.37 -10.43 8.25
C ALA A 388 -6.97 -9.92 8.62
N LYS A 389 -6.68 -8.66 8.28
CA LYS A 389 -5.39 -8.02 8.60
C LYS A 389 -5.59 -6.87 9.58
N MET A 390 -4.56 -6.61 10.39
CA MET A 390 -4.57 -5.53 11.38
C MET A 390 -4.55 -4.14 10.73
N HIS A 391 -4.02 -4.06 9.50
CA HIS A 391 -3.99 -2.85 8.69
C HIS A 391 -5.37 -2.17 8.62
N ARG A 392 -5.38 -0.83 8.70
CA ARG A 392 -6.61 -0.05 8.58
C ARG A 392 -7.23 -0.13 7.20
N ALA A 393 -6.44 -0.36 6.16
CA ALA A 393 -6.93 -0.55 4.80
C ALA A 393 -6.39 -1.84 4.19
N ILE A 394 -7.26 -2.53 3.46
CA ILE A 394 -6.92 -3.71 2.66
C ILE A 394 -7.43 -3.52 1.22
N PHE A 395 -6.75 -4.16 0.28
CA PHE A 395 -6.99 -4.01 -1.14
C PHE A 395 -7.03 -5.36 -1.85
N GLY A 396 -7.89 -5.47 -2.86
CA GLY A 396 -7.91 -6.61 -3.77
C GLY A 396 -8.09 -6.15 -5.21
N ARG A 397 -7.29 -6.73 -6.12
CA ARG A 397 -7.43 -6.62 -7.57
C ARG A 397 -7.84 -7.96 -8.14
N PHE A 398 -8.99 -7.99 -8.80
CA PHE A 398 -9.59 -9.22 -9.32
C PHE A 398 -9.89 -9.10 -10.79
N THR A 399 -9.70 -10.20 -11.52
CA THR A 399 -10.19 -10.34 -12.88
C THR A 399 -11.34 -11.34 -12.86
N LEU A 400 -12.55 -10.86 -13.15
CA LEU A 400 -13.78 -11.62 -12.95
C LEU A 400 -14.51 -11.82 -14.28
N ALA A 401 -14.91 -13.07 -14.52
CA ALA A 401 -15.79 -13.40 -15.64
C ALA A 401 -17.22 -12.88 -15.42
N ARG A 402 -18.03 -12.92 -16.48
CA ARG A 402 -19.47 -12.60 -16.42
C ARG A 402 -20.18 -13.27 -15.24
N GLY A 403 -20.95 -12.51 -14.48
CA GLY A 403 -21.73 -13.03 -13.36
C GLY A 403 -22.16 -11.99 -12.35
N ARG A 404 -22.96 -12.43 -11.37
CA ARG A 404 -23.35 -11.64 -10.21
C ARG A 404 -22.48 -12.02 -9.02
N TYR A 405 -21.98 -11.01 -8.33
CA TYR A 405 -21.05 -11.15 -7.23
C TYR A 405 -21.59 -10.48 -5.97
N VAL A 406 -21.26 -11.06 -4.82
CA VAL A 406 -21.53 -10.51 -3.50
C VAL A 406 -20.20 -10.33 -2.79
N LEU A 407 -19.94 -9.12 -2.32
CA LEU A 407 -18.82 -8.79 -1.47
C LEU A 407 -19.29 -8.61 -0.02
N ILE A 408 -18.61 -9.28 0.90
CA ILE A 408 -18.95 -9.29 2.32
C ILE A 408 -17.71 -8.82 3.10
N PRO A 409 -17.66 -7.55 3.55
CA PRO A 409 -16.63 -7.09 4.46
C PRO A 409 -16.92 -7.60 5.88
N PHE A 410 -15.90 -8.06 6.59
CA PHE A 410 -16.03 -8.65 7.92
C PHE A 410 -14.90 -8.23 8.86
N LEU A 411 -15.14 -8.37 10.16
CA LEU A 411 -14.12 -8.34 11.22
C LEU A 411 -13.69 -9.77 11.55
N GLU A 412 -12.48 -9.96 12.09
CA GLU A 412 -11.98 -11.31 12.43
C GLU A 412 -12.93 -12.05 13.39
N GLU A 413 -13.34 -11.39 14.47
CA GLU A 413 -14.19 -11.97 15.51
C GLU A 413 -15.61 -11.37 15.46
N PRO A 414 -16.66 -12.14 15.79
CA PRO A 414 -18.03 -11.64 15.84
C PRO A 414 -18.23 -10.63 16.98
N LEU A 415 -19.30 -9.83 16.89
CA LEU A 415 -19.69 -8.81 17.88
C LEU A 415 -18.70 -7.67 18.08
N GLN A 416 -17.60 -7.62 17.33
CA GLN A 416 -16.70 -6.47 17.30
C GLN A 416 -17.35 -5.28 16.58
N GLU A 417 -16.98 -4.06 16.97
CA GLU A 417 -17.54 -2.84 16.42
C GLU A 417 -16.47 -2.02 15.70
N ALA A 418 -16.78 -1.56 14.49
CA ALA A 418 -15.96 -0.63 13.74
C ALA A 418 -16.78 -0.01 12.59
N ALA A 419 -16.48 1.24 12.27
CA ALA A 419 -17.01 1.87 11.05
C ALA A 419 -16.01 1.68 9.89
N TYR A 420 -16.52 1.62 8.66
CA TYR A 420 -15.70 1.41 7.48
C TYR A 420 -16.18 2.18 6.25
N ILE A 421 -15.31 2.20 5.25
CA ILE A 421 -15.53 2.71 3.90
C ILE A 421 -15.16 1.59 2.96
N LEU A 422 -16.11 1.20 2.12
CA LEU A 422 -15.91 0.21 1.07
C LEU A 422 -16.01 0.91 -0.28
N ARG A 423 -14.92 0.87 -1.04
CA ARG A 423 -14.84 1.40 -2.39
C ARG A 423 -14.68 0.27 -3.38
N LEU A 424 -15.65 0.19 -4.29
CA LEU A 424 -15.62 -0.72 -5.42
C LEU A 424 -15.34 0.09 -6.67
N TYR A 425 -14.20 -0.18 -7.31
CA TYR A 425 -13.88 0.35 -8.62
C TYR A 425 -14.27 -0.70 -9.64
N LEU A 426 -15.38 -0.44 -10.32
CA LEU A 426 -16.03 -1.34 -11.25
C LEU A 426 -15.84 -0.84 -12.69
N PRO A 427 -16.02 -1.71 -13.70
CA PRO A 427 -16.09 -1.30 -15.08
C PRO A 427 -17.17 -0.24 -15.31
N LYS A 428 -17.02 0.56 -16.37
CA LYS A 428 -18.03 1.57 -16.73
C LYS A 428 -19.44 0.98 -16.80
N PHE A 429 -20.40 1.74 -16.28
CA PHE A 429 -21.83 1.44 -16.25
C PHE A 429 -22.21 0.25 -15.34
N VAL A 430 -21.29 -0.22 -14.51
CA VAL A 430 -21.57 -1.19 -13.46
C VAL A 430 -21.64 -0.44 -12.13
N ASP A 431 -22.78 -0.57 -11.45
CA ASP A 431 -22.98 -0.06 -10.10
C ASP A 431 -23.08 -1.22 -9.12
N ALA A 432 -22.45 -1.05 -7.97
CA ALA A 432 -22.74 -1.88 -6.81
C ALA A 432 -23.94 -1.35 -6.04
N ARG A 433 -24.58 -2.24 -5.28
CA ARG A 433 -25.70 -1.93 -4.39
C ARG A 433 -25.51 -2.61 -3.06
N TYR A 434 -25.85 -1.91 -1.98
CA TYR A 434 -26.00 -2.53 -0.67
C TYR A 434 -27.23 -3.44 -0.68
N VAL A 435 -27.11 -4.63 -0.11
CA VAL A 435 -28.22 -5.57 0.03
C VAL A 435 -28.82 -5.38 1.42
N PRO A 436 -30.02 -4.75 1.54
CA PRO A 436 -30.63 -4.52 2.83
C PRO A 436 -31.05 -5.85 3.47
N ASP A 437 -31.08 -5.84 4.80
CA ASP A 437 -31.73 -6.91 5.54
C ASP A 437 -33.21 -6.90 5.16
N VAL A 438 -33.76 -8.08 4.83
CA VAL A 438 -35.19 -8.20 4.59
C VAL A 438 -35.88 -7.79 5.88
N CYS A 439 -36.55 -6.63 5.86
CA CYS A 439 -37.55 -6.35 6.87
C CYS A 439 -38.53 -7.52 6.80
N MET A 440 -38.57 -8.34 7.85
CA MET A 440 -39.74 -9.16 8.13
C MET A 440 -40.90 -8.16 8.30
N HIS A 441 -41.55 -7.79 7.20
CA HIS A 441 -42.89 -7.24 7.30
C HIS A 441 -43.72 -8.30 8.02
N PRO A 442 -44.37 -8.01 9.15
CA PRO A 442 -45.39 -8.89 9.66
C PRO A 442 -46.47 -8.95 8.59
N SER A 443 -46.59 -10.15 8.00
CA SER A 443 -47.76 -10.74 7.36
C SER A 443 -48.89 -9.80 6.95
N ASN A 444 -49.20 -9.85 5.65
CA ASN A 444 -50.54 -9.68 5.09
C ASN A 444 -51.62 -10.10 6.11
N SER A 445 -52.32 -9.13 6.70
CA SER A 445 -53.68 -9.36 7.17
C SER A 445 -54.57 -9.43 5.93
N PHE A 446 -54.91 -10.66 5.53
CA PHE A 446 -56.14 -10.87 4.77
C PHE A 446 -57.29 -10.48 5.69
N ASP A 447 -57.96 -9.38 5.38
CA ASP A 447 -59.26 -9.05 5.95
C ASP A 447 -60.28 -10.09 5.46
N CYS A 448 -60.88 -10.80 6.40
CA CYS A 448 -62.21 -11.42 6.30
C CYS A 448 -63.15 -10.65 7.22
#